data_AF-A4HRE0-F1
#
_entry.id   AF-A4HRE0-F1
#
_cell.length_a   1.000
_cell.length_b   1.000
_cell.length_c   1.000
_cell.angle_alpha   90.00
_cell.angle_beta   90.00
_cell.angle_gamma   90.00
#
_symmetry.space_group_name_H-M   'P 1'
#
loop_
_entity.id
_entity.type
_entity.pdbx_description
1 polymer ?
#
loop_
_entity_poly.entity_id
_entity_poly.type
_entity_poly.pdbx_seq_one_letter_code
_entity_poly.pdbx_strand_id
1 'polypeptide(L)'
;MYNGVEAAAVKGTGLSGYVQRSRVNVLATGRVPAEEGAAAMEGGASINPLEQRRAQGENREMAARLESHRALREVRLRVMLYREEREAAGVDPVTMDRECGELYDSLLVAAKRRLKAQQKTENAKTVAKFAAAFGVKATAAVTTSGGGAGSGSAFDRSVQEVEKHRTEEERRRHQEAQLVEHLKRMRREGSDAVEGANICDTEETGI
;
A
#
# COMPACT_ATOMS: atom_id res chain seq x y z
N MET A 1 44.67 19.43 32.50
CA MET A 1 43.38 20.14 32.39
C MET A 1 42.56 19.44 31.32
N TYR A 2 41.34 19.01 31.65
CA TYR A 2 40.32 18.63 30.66
C TYR A 2 39.60 19.92 30.24
N ASN A 3 39.56 20.23 28.95
CA ASN A 3 39.02 21.49 28.43
C ASN A 3 37.48 21.46 28.41
N GLY A 4 36.83 21.24 29.56
CA GLY A 4 35.38 21.08 29.67
C GLY A 4 34.81 19.80 29.05
N VAL A 5 35.67 18.89 28.57
CA VAL A 5 35.28 17.62 27.90
C VAL A 5 35.21 16.49 28.93
N GLU A 6 34.43 16.67 29.99
CA GLU A 6 34.21 15.64 31.01
C GLU A 6 32.75 15.21 31.02
N ALA A 7 32.49 13.91 31.23
CA ALA A 7 31.16 13.47 31.61
C ALA A 7 30.87 14.04 33.01
N ALA A 8 29.84 14.89 33.12
CA ALA A 8 29.50 15.63 34.34
C ALA A 8 29.37 14.75 35.61
N ALA A 9 29.13 13.45 35.44
CA ALA A 9 29.32 12.46 36.50
C ALA A 9 29.78 11.13 35.89
N VAL A 10 30.99 10.69 36.25
CA VAL A 10 31.50 9.35 35.89
C VAL A 10 30.83 8.26 36.74
N LYS A 11 30.41 8.60 37.97
CA LYS A 11 29.75 7.69 38.91
C LYS A 11 28.40 7.23 38.38
N GLY A 12 28.20 5.93 38.25
CA GLY A 12 26.99 5.30 37.70
C GLY A 12 27.09 4.85 36.24
N THR A 13 28.11 5.29 35.50
CA THR A 13 28.30 4.89 34.09
C THR A 13 29.04 3.55 33.93
N GLY A 14 29.72 3.06 34.97
CA GLY A 14 30.59 1.88 34.89
C GLY A 14 31.87 2.10 34.07
N LEU A 15 32.12 3.32 33.61
CA LEU A 15 33.32 3.69 32.84
C LEU A 15 34.38 4.30 33.77
N SER A 16 35.65 4.23 33.37
CA SER A 16 36.76 4.78 34.16
C SER A 16 36.82 6.32 34.18
N GLY A 17 36.00 6.99 33.37
CA GLY A 17 36.07 8.45 33.18
C GLY A 17 37.27 8.93 32.36
N TYR A 18 38.09 8.03 31.83
CA TYR A 18 39.24 8.37 31.01
C TYR A 18 38.79 8.87 29.63
N VAL A 19 39.02 10.16 29.34
CA VAL A 19 38.74 10.75 28.02
C VAL A 19 40.04 10.85 27.22
N GLN A 20 40.12 10.09 26.13
CA GLN A 20 41.20 10.23 25.17
C GLN A 20 40.87 11.32 24.15
N ARG A 21 41.85 12.16 23.81
CA ARG A 21 41.75 13.04 22.66
C ARG A 21 41.66 12.19 21.39
N SER A 22 40.56 12.30 20.66
CA SER A 22 40.40 11.63 19.37
C SER A 22 41.50 12.05 18.40
N ARG A 23 42.23 11.08 17.85
CA ARG A 23 43.23 11.34 16.78
C ARG A 23 42.58 11.75 15.45
N VAL A 24 41.28 11.52 15.28
CA VAL A 24 40.54 11.90 14.06
C VAL A 24 40.38 13.42 13.97
N ASN A 25 40.40 14.14 15.09
CA ASN A 25 40.24 15.59 15.12
C ASN A 25 41.49 16.38 14.66
N VAL A 26 42.60 15.71 14.31
CA VAL A 26 43.80 16.40 13.80
C VAL A 26 43.51 17.12 12.47
N LEU A 27 42.53 16.65 11.68
CA LEU A 27 42.07 17.38 10.48
C LEU A 27 41.13 18.56 10.81
N ALA A 28 40.47 18.56 11.96
CA ALA A 28 39.53 19.62 12.34
C ALA A 28 40.24 20.89 12.84
N THR A 29 41.44 20.76 13.43
CA THR A 29 42.24 21.90 13.92
C THR A 29 42.87 22.77 12.82
N GLY A 30 42.75 22.37 11.54
CA GLY A 30 43.11 23.21 10.39
C GLY A 30 42.01 24.18 9.94
N ARG A 31 40.80 24.11 10.52
CA ARG A 31 39.76 25.12 10.28
C ARG A 31 40.07 26.36 11.12
N VAL A 32 40.53 27.40 10.42
CA VAL A 32 40.65 28.80 10.85
C VAL A 32 39.45 29.18 11.74
N PRO A 33 39.66 29.92 12.86
CA PRO A 33 38.57 30.35 13.71
C PRO A 33 37.60 31.18 12.88
N ALA A 34 36.35 30.72 12.79
CA ALA A 34 35.27 31.47 12.20
C ALA A 34 35.08 32.74 13.05
N GLU A 35 35.36 33.90 12.46
CA GLU A 35 34.97 35.18 13.04
C GLU A 35 33.46 35.21 13.25
N GLU A 36 33.07 35.70 14.42
CA GLU A 36 31.70 35.99 14.78
C GLU A 36 31.08 36.93 13.75
N GLY A 37 30.00 36.49 13.09
CA GLY A 37 29.08 37.41 12.41
C GLY A 37 29.02 37.32 10.88
N ALA A 38 29.10 36.13 10.28
CA ALA A 38 28.62 35.95 8.90
C ALA A 38 28.26 34.50 8.60
N ALA A 39 27.05 34.30 8.07
CA ALA A 39 26.62 33.16 7.27
C ALA A 39 26.88 31.74 7.85
N ALA A 40 25.78 31.07 8.22
CA ALA A 40 25.71 29.61 8.20
C ALA A 40 25.90 29.11 6.74
N MET A 41 27.12 29.16 6.23
CA MET A 41 27.53 28.54 4.99
C MET A 41 28.47 27.38 5.31
N GLU A 42 28.08 26.22 4.80
CA GLU A 42 29.00 25.26 4.18
C GLU A 42 29.91 24.47 5.14
N GLY A 43 29.28 23.81 6.11
CA GLY A 43 29.79 22.57 6.71
C GLY A 43 29.08 21.30 6.22
N GLY A 44 28.10 21.43 5.32
CA GLY A 44 27.37 20.28 4.78
C GLY A 44 28.31 19.49 3.88
N ALA A 45 28.58 18.23 4.23
CA ALA A 45 29.04 17.25 3.24
C ALA A 45 28.14 17.46 2.02
N SER A 46 28.71 17.81 0.87
CA SER A 46 27.95 18.04 -0.35
C SER A 46 27.12 16.79 -0.61
N ILE A 47 25.86 16.80 -0.18
CA ILE A 47 25.03 15.60 -0.24
C ILE A 47 24.83 15.36 -1.72
N ASN A 48 25.39 14.27 -2.21
CA ASN A 48 25.23 13.86 -3.59
C ASN A 48 23.72 13.81 -3.87
N PRO A 49 23.20 14.62 -4.82
CA PRO A 49 21.75 14.72 -5.05
C PRO A 49 21.13 13.37 -5.43
N LEU A 50 21.92 12.44 -5.99
CA LEU A 50 21.48 11.09 -6.28
C LEU A 50 21.34 10.23 -5.02
N GLU A 51 22.28 10.33 -4.07
CA GLU A 51 22.20 9.65 -2.78
C GLU A 51 21.02 10.16 -1.96
N GLN A 52 20.77 11.48 -1.99
CA GLN A 52 19.59 12.06 -1.35
C GLN A 52 18.29 11.48 -1.92
N ARG A 53 18.19 11.33 -3.25
CA ARG A 53 17.01 10.73 -3.90
C ARG A 53 16.84 9.25 -3.56
N ARG A 54 17.94 8.47 -3.51
CA ARG A 54 17.91 7.07 -3.07
C ARG A 54 17.45 6.95 -1.62
N ALA A 55 18.06 7.73 -0.72
CA ALA A 55 17.68 7.76 0.70
C ALA A 55 16.22 8.19 0.90
N GLN A 56 15.71 9.15 0.11
CA GLN A 56 14.29 9.51 0.13
C GLN A 56 13.38 8.36 -0.33
N GLY A 57 13.78 7.59 -1.34
CA GLY A 57 13.05 6.41 -1.80
C GLY A 57 12.98 5.33 -0.72
N GLU A 58 14.12 4.99 -0.12
CA GLU A 58 14.24 4.03 0.98
C GLU A 58 13.44 4.47 2.21
N ASN A 59 13.51 5.76 2.58
CA ASN A 59 12.72 6.31 3.68
C ASN A 59 11.22 6.21 3.44
N ARG A 60 10.75 6.43 2.20
CA ARG A 60 9.33 6.26 1.85
C ARG A 60 8.90 4.80 1.96
N GLU A 61 9.74 3.87 1.50
CA GLU A 61 9.45 2.45 1.61
C GLU A 61 9.40 2.01 3.09
N MET A 62 10.36 2.44 3.90
CA MET A 62 10.38 2.17 5.34
C MET A 62 9.17 2.79 6.05
N ALA A 63 8.76 4.01 5.68
CA ALA A 63 7.54 4.62 6.20
C ALA A 63 6.29 3.80 5.85
N ALA A 64 6.15 3.35 4.60
CA ALA A 64 5.02 2.52 4.17
C ALA A 64 4.98 1.17 4.92
N ARG A 65 6.14 0.54 5.15
CA ARG A 65 6.24 -0.68 5.96
C ARG A 65 5.80 -0.40 7.41
N LEU A 66 6.27 0.69 8.01
CA LEU A 66 5.87 1.08 9.37
C LEU A 66 4.36 1.33 9.47
N GLU A 67 3.74 1.97 8.49
CA GLU A 67 2.29 2.17 8.44
C GLU A 67 1.53 0.85 8.39
N SER A 68 1.99 -0.11 7.56
CA SER A 68 1.39 -1.44 7.51
C SER A 68 1.46 -2.18 8.85
N HIS A 69 2.59 -2.07 9.57
CA HIS A 69 2.77 -2.64 10.89
C HIS A 69 1.90 -1.96 11.95
N ARG A 70 1.78 -0.62 11.90
CA ARG A 70 0.89 0.14 12.79
C ARG A 70 -0.57 -0.29 12.60
N ALA A 71 -1.02 -0.42 11.35
CA ALA A 71 -2.38 -0.88 11.05
C ALA A 71 -2.63 -2.31 11.56
N LEU A 72 -1.67 -3.23 11.39
CA LEU A 72 -1.80 -4.59 11.90
C LEU A 72 -1.82 -4.63 13.44
N ARG A 73 -0.97 -3.81 14.09
CA ARG A 73 -0.96 -3.69 15.55
C ARG A 73 -2.28 -3.13 16.08
N GLU A 74 -2.83 -2.11 15.41
CA GLU A 74 -4.15 -1.54 15.75
C GLU A 74 -5.26 -2.60 15.69
N VAL A 75 -5.28 -3.43 14.63
CA VAL A 75 -6.23 -4.54 14.50
C VAL A 75 -6.08 -5.52 15.67
N ARG A 76 -4.85 -5.96 15.98
CA ARG A 76 -4.58 -6.91 17.07
C ARG A 76 -5.00 -6.34 18.43
N LEU A 77 -4.67 -5.07 18.70
CA LEU A 77 -5.06 -4.40 19.94
C LEU A 77 -6.58 -4.36 20.10
N ARG A 78 -7.33 -4.04 19.04
CA ARG A 78 -8.80 -4.04 19.09
C ARG A 78 -9.37 -5.42 19.40
N VAL A 79 -8.82 -6.47 18.81
CA VAL A 79 -9.28 -7.84 19.07
C VAL A 79 -8.95 -8.26 20.51
N MET A 80 -7.77 -7.90 21.04
CA MET A 80 -7.44 -8.18 22.44
C MET A 80 -8.35 -7.44 23.41
N LEU A 81 -8.61 -6.14 23.18
CA LEU A 81 -9.55 -5.37 24.01
C LEU A 81 -10.97 -5.95 23.96
N TYR A 82 -11.44 -6.34 22.77
CA TYR A 82 -12.75 -6.98 22.62
C TYR A 82 -12.82 -8.32 23.37
N ARG A 83 -11.74 -9.10 23.32
CA ARG A 83 -11.62 -10.35 24.08
C ARG A 83 -11.69 -10.08 25.58
N GLU A 84 -10.92 -9.12 26.09
CA GLU A 84 -10.94 -8.72 27.51
C GLU A 84 -12.34 -8.26 27.96
N GLU A 85 -13.06 -7.50 27.13
CA GLU A 85 -14.45 -7.08 27.39
C GLU A 85 -15.40 -8.29 27.48
N ARG A 86 -15.24 -9.30 26.61
CA ARG A 86 -16.07 -10.52 26.59
C ARG A 86 -15.74 -11.48 27.72
N GLU A 87 -14.46 -11.62 28.08
CA GLU A 87 -14.02 -12.38 29.24
C GLU A 87 -14.58 -11.76 30.54
N ALA A 88 -14.54 -10.42 30.66
CA ALA A 88 -15.12 -9.71 31.80
C ALA A 88 -16.66 -9.86 31.88
N ALA A 89 -17.34 -10.03 30.75
CA ALA A 89 -18.78 -10.27 30.68
C ALA A 89 -19.18 -11.73 30.96
N GLY A 90 -18.21 -12.65 31.12
CA GLY A 90 -18.47 -14.07 31.39
C GLY A 90 -19.03 -14.84 30.20
N VAL A 91 -18.68 -14.44 28.98
CA VAL A 91 -19.09 -15.14 27.75
C VAL A 91 -18.31 -16.45 27.61
N ASP A 92 -18.97 -17.49 27.07
CA ASP A 92 -18.34 -18.80 26.81
C ASP A 92 -17.10 -18.67 25.90
N PRO A 93 -15.98 -19.33 26.20
CA PRO A 93 -14.75 -19.19 25.43
C PRO A 93 -14.91 -19.58 23.94
N VAL A 94 -15.79 -20.55 23.62
CA VAL A 94 -15.96 -20.99 22.23
C VAL A 94 -16.68 -19.93 21.39
N THR A 95 -17.66 -19.23 21.97
CA THR A 95 -18.35 -18.14 21.27
C THR A 95 -17.44 -16.92 21.15
N MET A 96 -16.68 -16.60 22.19
CA MET A 96 -15.69 -15.53 22.17
C MET A 96 -14.62 -15.73 21.08
N ASP A 97 -14.05 -16.94 20.96
CA ASP A 97 -13.03 -17.23 19.94
C ASP A 97 -13.57 -17.07 18.51
N ARG A 98 -14.83 -17.46 18.28
CA ARG A 98 -15.51 -17.26 16.99
C ARG A 98 -15.69 -15.77 16.67
N GLU A 99 -16.26 -15.01 17.62
CA GLU A 99 -16.47 -13.57 17.45
C GLU A 99 -15.14 -12.82 17.25
N CYS A 100 -14.09 -13.19 18.00
CA CYS A 100 -12.77 -12.61 17.85
C CYS A 100 -12.15 -12.90 16.49
N GLY A 101 -12.36 -14.11 15.95
CA GLY A 101 -11.93 -14.48 14.59
C GLY A 101 -12.62 -13.64 13.52
N GLU A 102 -13.94 -13.51 13.59
CA GLU A 102 -14.73 -12.69 12.64
C GLU A 102 -14.37 -11.20 12.74
N LEU A 103 -14.18 -10.69 13.95
CA LEU A 103 -13.74 -9.32 14.19
C LEU A 103 -12.33 -9.08 13.61
N TYR A 104 -11.41 -10.02 13.81
CA TYR A 104 -10.07 -9.94 13.25
C TYR A 104 -10.09 -9.85 11.72
N ASP A 105 -10.83 -10.74 11.06
CA ASP A 105 -10.92 -10.78 9.60
C ASP A 105 -11.57 -9.52 9.01
N SER A 106 -12.67 -9.05 9.63
CA SER A 106 -13.35 -7.82 9.19
C SER A 106 -12.45 -6.58 9.33
N LEU A 107 -11.75 -6.43 10.46
CA LEU A 107 -10.81 -5.34 10.69
C LEU A 107 -9.60 -5.42 9.75
N LEU A 108 -9.11 -6.61 9.46
CA LEU A 108 -7.99 -6.83 8.55
C LEU A 108 -8.35 -6.45 7.11
N VAL A 109 -9.55 -6.78 6.64
CA VAL A 109 -10.06 -6.33 5.34
C VAL A 109 -10.20 -4.81 5.29
N ALA A 110 -10.76 -4.19 6.34
CA ALA A 110 -10.89 -2.74 6.43
C ALA A 110 -9.52 -2.03 6.42
N ALA A 111 -8.55 -2.53 7.20
CA ALA A 111 -7.19 -2.00 7.26
C ALA A 111 -6.48 -2.11 5.90
N LYS A 112 -6.61 -3.26 5.20
CA LYS A 112 -6.08 -3.43 3.84
C LYS A 112 -6.70 -2.46 2.85
N ARG A 113 -8.02 -2.22 2.92
CA ARG A 113 -8.72 -1.25 2.06
C ARG A 113 -8.24 0.18 2.33
N ARG A 114 -8.07 0.56 3.60
CA ARG A 114 -7.55 1.87 3.99
C ARG A 114 -6.13 2.09 3.49
N LEU A 115 -5.23 1.11 3.64
CA LEU A 115 -3.86 1.20 3.16
C LEU A 115 -3.80 1.34 1.63
N LYS A 116 -4.61 0.58 0.90
CA LYS A 116 -4.75 0.73 -0.56
C LYS A 116 -5.29 2.11 -0.96
N ALA A 117 -6.27 2.63 -0.23
CA ALA A 117 -6.81 3.97 -0.49
C ALA A 117 -5.77 5.06 -0.22
N GLN A 118 -5.00 4.95 0.85
CA GLN A 118 -3.90 5.85 1.18
C GLN A 118 -2.84 5.83 0.06
N GLN A 119 -2.37 4.66 -0.35
CA GLN A 119 -1.43 4.52 -1.47
C GLN A 119 -1.95 5.17 -2.76
N LYS A 120 -3.24 4.99 -3.09
CA LYS A 120 -3.84 5.66 -4.26
C LYS A 120 -3.82 7.18 -4.13
N THR A 121 -4.15 7.73 -2.96
CA THR A 121 -4.13 9.18 -2.73
C THR A 121 -2.72 9.75 -2.74
N GLU A 122 -1.73 9.03 -2.23
CA GLU A 122 -0.32 9.44 -2.32
C GLU A 122 0.20 9.41 -3.75
N ASN A 123 -0.12 8.35 -4.49
CA ASN A 123 0.21 8.26 -5.92
C ASN A 123 -0.46 9.41 -6.68
N ALA A 124 -1.73 9.70 -6.45
CA ALA A 124 -2.42 10.83 -7.06
C ALA A 124 -1.75 12.19 -6.74
N LYS A 125 -1.30 12.40 -5.48
CA LYS A 125 -0.55 13.60 -5.09
C LYS A 125 0.81 13.68 -5.80
N THR A 126 1.53 12.56 -5.95
CA THR A 126 2.80 12.56 -6.68
C THR A 126 2.59 12.84 -8.17
N VAL A 127 1.58 12.22 -8.79
CA VAL A 127 1.21 12.48 -10.19
C VAL A 127 0.82 13.94 -10.40
N ALA A 128 0.03 14.53 -9.50
CA ALA A 128 -0.32 15.95 -9.57
C ALA A 128 0.92 16.87 -9.45
N LYS A 129 1.87 16.53 -8.58
CA LYS A 129 3.15 17.27 -8.47
C LYS A 129 4.00 17.14 -9.74
N PHE A 130 4.08 15.95 -10.33
CA PHE A 130 4.78 15.75 -11.60
C PHE A 130 4.10 16.52 -12.74
N ALA A 131 2.78 16.42 -12.85
CA ALA A 131 1.98 17.15 -13.83
C ALA A 131 2.21 18.68 -13.72
N ALA A 132 2.19 19.22 -12.50
CA ALA A 132 2.48 20.63 -12.24
C ALA A 132 3.92 21.01 -12.62
N ALA A 133 4.92 20.16 -12.35
CA ALA A 133 6.31 20.42 -12.68
C ALA A 133 6.61 20.39 -14.18
N PHE A 134 5.89 19.55 -14.95
CA PHE A 134 6.06 19.42 -16.39
C PHE A 134 5.05 20.23 -17.22
N GLY A 135 4.18 21.03 -16.57
CA GLY A 135 3.14 21.79 -17.26
C GLY A 135 2.10 20.91 -17.98
N VAL A 136 2.05 19.63 -17.65
CA VAL A 136 1.09 18.68 -18.24
C VAL A 136 -0.19 18.74 -17.41
N LYS A 137 -1.34 18.86 -18.07
CA LYS A 137 -2.64 18.79 -17.38
C LYS A 137 -2.73 17.42 -16.70
N ALA A 138 -2.85 17.38 -15.38
CA ALA A 138 -3.04 16.13 -14.65
C ALA A 138 -4.35 15.48 -15.13
N THR A 139 -4.26 14.45 -15.97
CA THR A 139 -5.41 13.69 -16.49
C THR A 139 -6.08 12.81 -15.43
N ALA A 140 -5.82 13.04 -14.14
CA ALA A 140 -6.37 12.30 -13.02
C ALA A 140 -7.85 12.63 -12.71
N ALA A 141 -8.55 13.35 -13.61
CA ALA A 141 -9.95 13.73 -13.46
C ALA A 141 -10.83 13.37 -14.67
N VAL A 142 -10.46 12.38 -15.50
CA VAL A 142 -11.41 11.77 -16.46
C VAL A 142 -12.09 10.57 -15.79
N THR A 143 -12.78 10.86 -14.69
CA THR A 143 -13.90 10.04 -14.24
C THR A 143 -15.10 10.96 -14.26
N THR A 144 -16.01 10.68 -15.19
CA THR A 144 -17.42 11.13 -15.18
C THR A 144 -17.68 12.63 -15.25
N SER A 145 -17.47 13.28 -16.40
CA SER A 145 -18.41 14.28 -16.95
C SER A 145 -17.87 14.93 -18.23
N GLY A 146 -18.57 14.68 -19.35
CA GLY A 146 -18.88 15.65 -20.39
C GLY A 146 -17.79 16.55 -20.99
N GLY A 147 -17.44 16.26 -22.24
CA GLY A 147 -17.43 17.27 -23.31
C GLY A 147 -16.29 18.30 -23.31
N GLY A 148 -15.41 18.21 -24.31
CA GLY A 148 -14.47 19.30 -24.58
C GLY A 148 -13.36 18.91 -25.54
N ALA A 149 -13.65 19.01 -26.83
CA ALA A 149 -12.74 18.81 -27.94
C ALA A 149 -11.41 19.56 -27.80
N GLY A 150 -10.32 18.92 -28.23
CA GLY A 150 -9.05 19.59 -28.46
C GLY A 150 -7.93 18.62 -28.80
N SER A 151 -7.71 18.39 -30.10
CA SER A 151 -6.40 18.14 -30.76
C SER A 151 -5.34 17.44 -29.88
N GLY A 152 -4.99 16.16 -30.08
CA GLY A 152 -4.35 15.65 -31.29
C GLY A 152 -2.87 15.35 -31.00
N SER A 153 -2.54 14.09 -30.70
CA SER A 153 -1.15 13.60 -30.69
C SER A 153 -1.12 12.08 -30.86
N ALA A 154 -0.38 11.58 -31.86
CA ALA A 154 -0.19 10.16 -32.16
C ALA A 154 0.53 9.36 -31.03
N PHE A 155 0.91 10.03 -29.94
CA PHE A 155 1.59 9.45 -28.77
C PHE A 155 0.77 9.56 -27.47
N ASP A 156 -0.53 9.83 -27.55
CA ASP A 156 -1.38 9.83 -26.36
C ASP A 156 -1.58 8.39 -25.84
N ARG A 157 -0.71 7.99 -24.90
CA ARG A 157 -0.87 6.75 -24.12
C ARG A 157 -2.26 6.65 -23.48
N SER A 158 -2.89 7.77 -23.17
CA SER A 158 -4.27 7.85 -22.66
C SER A 158 -5.31 7.38 -23.67
N VAL A 159 -5.16 7.72 -24.96
CA VAL A 159 -6.04 7.23 -26.03
C VAL A 159 -5.78 5.74 -26.27
N GLN A 160 -4.52 5.32 -26.25
CA GLN A 160 -4.14 3.90 -26.37
C GLN A 160 -4.67 3.04 -25.21
N GLU A 161 -4.64 3.53 -23.98
CA GLU A 161 -5.18 2.83 -22.81
C GLU A 161 -6.71 2.77 -22.84
N VAL A 162 -7.39 3.82 -23.32
CA VAL A 162 -8.86 3.81 -23.49
C VAL A 162 -9.28 2.86 -24.62
N GLU A 163 -8.55 2.82 -25.73
CA GLU A 163 -8.79 1.83 -26.81
C GLU A 163 -8.48 0.40 -26.33
N LYS A 164 -7.41 0.21 -25.55
CA LYS A 164 -7.09 -1.08 -24.94
C LYS A 164 -8.18 -1.53 -23.96
N HIS A 165 -8.72 -0.62 -23.14
CA HIS A 165 -9.80 -0.95 -22.23
C HIS A 165 -11.10 -1.31 -22.98
N ARG A 166 -11.43 -0.60 -24.06
CA ARG A 166 -12.58 -0.93 -24.91
C ARG A 166 -12.43 -2.30 -25.56
N THR A 167 -11.26 -2.60 -26.11
CA THR A 167 -10.99 -3.91 -26.73
C THR A 167 -10.96 -5.05 -25.68
N GLU A 168 -10.45 -4.81 -24.46
CA GLU A 168 -10.51 -5.80 -23.37
C GLU A 168 -11.94 -6.00 -22.83
N GLU A 169 -12.76 -4.95 -22.75
CA GLU A 169 -14.18 -5.04 -22.39
C GLU A 169 -15.01 -5.76 -23.46
N GLU A 170 -14.76 -5.51 -24.74
CA GLU A 170 -15.36 -6.25 -25.85
C GLU A 170 -14.98 -7.73 -25.80
N ARG A 171 -13.70 -8.04 -25.52
CA ARG A 171 -13.23 -9.42 -25.37
C ARG A 171 -13.89 -10.12 -24.17
N ARG A 172 -14.06 -9.42 -23.04
CA ARG A 172 -14.81 -9.94 -21.88
C ARG A 172 -16.26 -10.22 -22.23
N ARG A 173 -16.95 -9.29 -22.90
CA ARG A 173 -18.34 -9.50 -23.34
C ARG A 173 -18.45 -10.69 -24.29
N HIS A 174 -17.48 -10.90 -25.17
CA HIS A 174 -17.44 -12.07 -26.05
C HIS A 174 -17.25 -13.38 -25.26
N GLN A 175 -16.38 -13.39 -24.25
CA GLN A 175 -16.17 -14.56 -23.38
C GLN A 175 -17.41 -14.84 -22.51
N GLU A 176 -18.04 -13.81 -21.97
CA GLU A 176 -19.29 -13.94 -21.20
C GLU A 176 -20.42 -14.45 -22.10
N ALA A 177 -20.53 -13.97 -23.34
CA ALA A 177 -21.50 -14.49 -24.31
C ALA A 177 -21.25 -15.98 -24.64
N GLN A 178 -19.99 -16.38 -24.83
CA GLN A 178 -19.64 -17.79 -25.06
C GLN A 178 -19.97 -18.68 -23.84
N LEU A 179 -19.73 -18.20 -22.62
CA LEU A 179 -20.09 -18.92 -21.39
C LEU A 179 -21.61 -19.04 -21.24
N VAL A 180 -22.37 -17.99 -21.54
CA VAL A 180 -23.84 -18.01 -21.51
C VAL A 180 -24.39 -18.95 -22.59
N GLU A 181 -23.83 -18.98 -23.79
CA GLU A 181 -24.19 -19.98 -24.80
C GLU A 181 -23.85 -21.40 -24.36
N HIS A 182 -22.66 -21.62 -23.79
CA HIS A 182 -22.25 -22.93 -23.29
C HIS A 182 -23.20 -23.42 -22.18
N LEU A 183 -23.59 -22.55 -21.24
CA LEU A 183 -24.58 -22.87 -20.21
C LEU A 183 -25.96 -23.15 -20.79
N LYS A 184 -26.39 -22.41 -21.84
CA LYS A 184 -27.64 -22.70 -22.55
C LYS A 184 -27.60 -24.05 -23.27
N ARG A 185 -26.46 -24.45 -23.86
CA ARG A 185 -26.28 -25.77 -24.47
C ARG A 185 -26.31 -26.89 -23.43
N MET A 186 -25.54 -26.75 -22.35
CA MET A 186 -25.55 -27.70 -21.23
C MET A 186 -26.95 -27.87 -20.62
N ARG A 187 -27.76 -26.81 -20.57
CA ARG A 187 -29.14 -26.87 -20.07
C ARG A 187 -30.08 -27.59 -21.04
N ARG A 188 -29.87 -27.44 -22.36
CA ARG A 188 -30.63 -28.17 -23.39
C ARG A 188 -30.23 -29.64 -23.45
N GLU A 189 -28.95 -29.95 -23.38
CA GLU A 189 -28.46 -31.34 -23.30
C GLU A 189 -28.91 -32.00 -21.99
N GLY A 190 -28.99 -31.24 -20.89
CA GLY A 190 -29.58 -31.70 -19.63
C GLY A 190 -31.10 -31.89 -19.69
N SER A 191 -31.84 -31.13 -20.49
CA SER A 191 -33.28 -31.37 -20.69
C SER A 191 -33.53 -32.53 -21.65
N ASP A 192 -32.71 -32.69 -22.69
CA ASP A 192 -32.82 -33.79 -23.64
C ASP A 192 -32.40 -35.13 -23.00
N ALA A 193 -31.47 -35.12 -22.03
CA ALA A 193 -31.14 -36.29 -21.22
C ALA A 193 -32.23 -36.68 -20.22
N VAL A 194 -33.04 -35.73 -19.75
CA VAL A 194 -34.17 -35.98 -18.82
C VAL A 194 -35.44 -36.39 -19.59
N GLU A 195 -35.63 -35.91 -20.82
CA GLU A 195 -36.69 -36.42 -21.70
C GLU A 195 -36.33 -37.78 -22.32
N GLY A 196 -35.04 -38.05 -22.62
CA GLY A 196 -34.57 -39.35 -23.09
C GLY A 196 -34.56 -40.46 -22.03
N ALA A 197 -34.52 -40.11 -20.74
CA ALA A 197 -34.59 -41.09 -19.64
C ALA A 197 -36.03 -41.50 -19.26
N ASN A 198 -37.04 -40.75 -19.70
CA ASN A 198 -38.46 -41.02 -19.38
C ASN A 198 -39.24 -41.72 -20.52
N ILE A 199 -38.58 -42.02 -21.65
CA ILE A 199 -39.22 -42.59 -22.85
C ILE A 199 -38.91 -44.11 -23.02
N CYS A 200 -38.13 -44.72 -22.11
CA CYS A 200 -37.72 -46.13 -22.22
C CYS A 200 -38.42 -47.12 -21.27
N ASP A 201 -39.45 -46.72 -20.51
CA ASP A 201 -40.11 -47.58 -19.49
C ASP A 201 -41.57 -47.97 -19.82
N THR A 202 -42.02 -47.87 -21.07
CA THR A 202 -43.42 -48.21 -21.45
C THR A 202 -43.54 -49.20 -22.60
N GLU A 203 -42.82 -50.32 -22.53
CA GLU A 203 -43.07 -51.50 -23.37
C GLU A 203 -42.75 -52.77 -22.56
N GLU A 204 -43.66 -53.25 -21.72
CA GLU A 204 -43.74 -54.67 -21.27
C GLU A 204 -44.75 -54.84 -20.12
N THR A 205 -46.05 -54.92 -20.42
CA THR A 205 -46.97 -55.81 -19.68
C THR A 205 -48.20 -56.05 -20.57
N GLY A 206 -48.19 -57.20 -21.25
CA GLY A 206 -49.38 -57.77 -21.85
C GLY A 206 -50.22 -58.49 -20.80
N ILE A 207 -51.51 -58.13 -20.75
CA ILE A 207 -52.67 -58.99 -20.47
C ILE A 207 -53.78 -58.48 -21.39
#